data_AF-A0A538U2J0-F1
#
_entry.id   AF-A0A538U2J0-F1
#
_cell.length_a   1.000
_cell.length_b   1.000
_cell.length_c   1.000
_cell.angle_alpha   90.00
_cell.angle_beta   90.00
_cell.angle_gamma   90.00
#
_symmetry.space_group_name_H-M   'P 1'
#
loop_
_entity.id
_entity.type
_entity.pdbx_description
1 polymer ?
#
loop_
_entity_poly.entity_id
_entity_poly.type
_entity_poly.pdbx_seq_one_letter_code
_entity_poly.pdbx_strand_id
1 'polypeptide(L)' 'MVVLVRGQGDGLEVFWALRSDAVSYMPGFRSFVGGTVDPEDAALPIDGTPAGPERELMACALREAFEEAGVLVGV' A
#
# COMPACT_ATOMS: atom_id res chain seq x y z
N MET A 1 -2.25 3.40 2.71
CA MET A 1 -3.05 2.20 2.35
C MET A 1 -3.31 2.22 0.86
N VAL A 2 -3.20 1.07 0.20
CA VAL A 2 -3.54 0.86 -1.22
C VAL A 2 -4.58 -0.24 -1.35
N VAL A 3 -5.50 -0.11 -2.31
CA VAL A 3 -6.46 -1.16 -2.67
C VAL A 3 -6.08 -1.71 -4.03
N LEU A 4 -5.50 -2.92 -4.05
CA LEU A 4 -5.18 -3.61 -5.28
C LEU A 4 -6.45 -4.31 -5.79
N VAL A 5 -6.81 -4.02 -7.05
CA VAL A 5 -8.00 -4.56 -7.70
C VAL A 5 -7.64 -5.32 -8.96
N ARG A 6 -8.45 -6.32 -9.31
CA ARG A 6 -8.41 -6.98 -10.62
C ARG A 6 -9.81 -7.28 -11.11
N GLY A 7 -9.96 -7.46 -12.42
CA GLY A 7 -11.27 -7.72 -13.03
C GLY A 7 -12.05 -6.44 -13.32
N GLN A 8 -13.32 -6.60 -13.71
CA GLN A 8 -14.23 -5.52 -14.14
C GLN A 8 -15.68 -5.93 -13.84
N GLY A 9 -16.58 -4.94 -13.66
CA GLY A 9 -18.01 -5.19 -13.40
C GLY A 9 -18.25 -6.08 -12.19
N ASP A 10 -19.14 -7.07 -12.33
CA ASP A 10 -19.45 -8.05 -11.28
C ASP A 10 -18.28 -9.00 -10.95
N GLY A 11 -17.25 -9.04 -11.80
CA GLY A 11 -16.02 -9.81 -11.59
C GLY A 11 -14.91 -8.99 -10.94
N LEU A 12 -15.21 -7.83 -10.36
CA LEU A 12 -14.21 -7.02 -9.65
C LEU A 12 -13.83 -7.71 -8.33
N GLU A 13 -12.53 -7.91 -8.16
CA GLU A 13 -11.94 -8.53 -6.98
C GLU A 13 -10.94 -7.58 -6.32
N VAL A 14 -10.81 -7.70 -5.00
CA VAL A 14 -9.84 -6.93 -4.19
C VAL A 14 -8.85 -7.87 -3.51
N PHE A 15 -7.63 -7.40 -3.30
CA PHE A 15 -6.62 -8.14 -2.53
C PHE A 15 -6.64 -7.73 -1.05
N TRP A 16 -6.78 -8.71 -0.16
CA TRP A 16 -6.58 -8.56 1.28
C TRP A 16 -5.43 -9.43 1.76
N ALA A 17 -4.55 -8.83 2.55
CA ALA A 17 -3.54 -9.54 3.30
C ALA A 17 -4.15 -10.08 4.61
N LEU A 18 -3.80 -11.32 4.96
CA LEU A 18 -4.03 -11.86 6.30
C LEU A 18 -2.79 -11.53 7.13
N ARG A 19 -2.97 -10.75 8.20
CA ARG A 19 -1.86 -10.38 9.09
C ARG A 19 -1.34 -11.61 9.82
N SER A 20 -0.01 -11.76 9.84
CA SER A 20 0.67 -12.83 10.57
C SER A 20 0.27 -12.85 12.05
N ASP A 21 0.13 -14.03 12.65
CA ASP A 21 -0.14 -14.14 14.08
C ASP A 21 1.00 -13.60 14.97
N ALA A 22 2.17 -13.37 14.39
CA ALA A 22 3.35 -12.84 15.09
C ALA A 22 3.35 -11.30 15.25
N VAL A 23 2.44 -10.56 14.60
CA VAL A 23 2.41 -9.09 14.76
C VAL A 23 1.80 -8.69 16.10
N SER A 24 2.32 -7.61 16.71
CA SER A 24 1.85 -7.11 18.02
C SER A 24 0.48 -6.43 17.97
N TYR A 25 0.04 -6.00 16.79
CA TYR A 25 -1.23 -5.30 16.59
C TYR A 25 -2.11 -6.01 15.57
N MET A 26 -3.30 -6.41 16.01
CA MET A 26 -4.33 -7.10 15.22
C MET A 26 -3.80 -8.34 14.47
N PRO A 27 -3.26 -9.36 15.17
CA PRO A 27 -2.91 -10.64 14.55
C PRO A 27 -4.15 -11.32 13.96
N GLY A 28 -4.00 -12.00 12.82
CA GLY A 28 -5.08 -12.72 12.14
C GLY A 28 -6.16 -11.84 11.47
N PHE A 29 -6.02 -10.51 11.51
CA PHE A 29 -6.96 -9.60 10.86
C PHE A 29 -6.71 -9.52 9.35
N ARG A 30 -7.79 -9.39 8.55
CA ARG A 30 -7.69 -9.16 7.11
C ARG A 30 -7.73 -7.67 6.83
N SER A 31 -6.68 -7.15 6.22
CA SER A 31 -6.57 -5.73 5.86
C SER A 31 -6.16 -5.56 4.41
N PHE A 32 -6.42 -4.38 3.87
CA PHE A 32 -5.69 -3.91 2.70
C PHE A 32 -4.22 -3.67 3.07
N VAL A 33 -3.36 -3.65 2.05
CA VAL A 33 -1.93 -3.42 2.22
C VAL A 33 -1.68 -1.96 2.60
N GLY A 34 -0.80 -1.74 3.56
CA GLY A 34 -0.41 -0.42 3.99
C GLY A 34 0.14 -0.38 5.40
N GLY A 35 0.84 0.71 5.69
CA GLY A 35 1.43 0.96 7.00
C GLY A 35 1.47 2.45 7.31
N THR A 36 2.57 2.86 7.93
CA THR A 36 2.78 4.23 8.43
C THR A 36 3.75 4.95 7.51
N VAL A 37 3.51 6.25 7.31
CA VAL A 37 4.44 7.11 6.58
C VAL A 37 5.77 7.14 7.30
N ASP A 38 6.83 6.84 6.57
CA ASP A 38 8.21 6.96 7.00
C ASP A 38 8.78 8.30 6.49
N PRO A 39 9.64 9.01 7.25
CA PRO A 39 10.33 10.20 6.75
C PRO A 39 11.02 10.04 5.39
N GLU A 40 11.49 8.83 5.05
CA GLU A 40 12.12 8.52 3.76
C GLU A 40 11.12 8.54 2.59
N ASP A 41 9.82 8.40 2.84
CA ASP A 41 8.77 8.44 1.80
C ASP A 41 8.74 9.80 1.08
N ALA A 42 9.17 10.89 1.73
CA ALA A 42 9.27 12.21 1.12
C ALA A 42 10.35 12.30 0.02
N ALA A 43 11.33 11.39 0.02
CA ALA A 43 12.43 11.36 -0.93
C ALA A 43 12.11 10.60 -2.22
N LEU A 44 11.03 9.79 -2.24
CA LEU A 44 10.67 9.00 -3.42
C LEU A 44 10.17 9.92 -4.55
N PRO A 45 10.85 9.95 -5.72
CA PRO A 45 10.36 10.71 -6.86
C PRO A 45 9.14 10.02 -7.45
N ILE A 46 8.02 10.75 -7.56
CA ILE A 46 6.80 10.32 -8.21
C ILE A 46 6.44 11.38 -9.26
N ASP A 47 6.48 10.99 -10.52
CA ASP A 47 6.16 11.88 -11.64
C ASP A 47 4.70 12.31 -11.59
N GLY A 48 4.42 13.56 -11.93
CA GLY A 48 3.06 14.10 -11.97
C GLY A 48 2.42 14.43 -10.61
N THR A 49 3.03 14.05 -9.48
CA THR A 49 2.56 14.40 -8.14
C THR A 49 3.50 15.41 -7.50
N PRO A 50 3.10 16.65 -7.16
CA PRO A 50 3.96 17.64 -6.48
C PRO A 50 4.46 17.18 -5.11
N ALA A 51 5.55 17.77 -4.61
CA ALA A 51 6.03 17.49 -3.25
C ALA A 51 5.02 17.94 -2.19
N GLY A 52 4.90 17.15 -1.12
CA GLY A 52 4.00 17.42 -0.01
C GLY A 52 3.32 16.16 0.52
N PRO A 53 2.38 16.31 1.47
CA PRO A 53 1.79 15.18 2.18
C PRO A 53 1.11 14.14 1.29
N GLU A 54 0.54 14.57 0.15
CA GLU A 54 -0.09 13.64 -0.79
C GLU A 54 0.94 12.72 -1.46
N ARG A 55 2.10 13.26 -1.86
CA ARG A 55 3.21 12.45 -2.41
C ARG A 55 3.76 11.50 -1.36
N GLU A 56 3.91 11.95 -0.12
CA GLU A 56 4.37 11.10 1.00
C GLU A 56 3.40 9.94 1.27
N LEU A 57 2.09 10.21 1.28
CA LEU A 57 1.07 9.18 1.42
C LEU A 57 1.08 8.18 0.25
N MET A 58 1.28 8.68 -0.98
CA MET A 58 1.41 7.84 -2.17
C MET A 58 2.67 6.96 -2.08
N ALA A 59 3.82 7.57 -1.76
CA ALA A 59 5.09 6.87 -1.60
C ALA A 59 5.01 5.78 -0.53
N CYS A 60 4.43 6.09 0.63
CA CYS A 60 4.13 5.11 1.68
C CYS A 60 3.28 3.96 1.13
N ALA A 61 2.20 4.25 0.42
CA ALA A 61 1.33 3.22 -0.14
C ALA A 61 2.06 2.32 -1.16
N LEU A 62 2.93 2.89 -2.00
CA LEU A 62 3.75 2.16 -2.97
C LEU A 62 4.81 1.28 -2.28
N ARG A 63 5.51 1.81 -1.29
CA ARG A 63 6.51 1.07 -0.49
C ARG A 63 5.88 -0.11 0.21
N GLU A 64 4.78 0.12 0.93
CA GLU A 64 4.07 -0.93 1.66
C GLU A 64 3.49 -2.01 0.72
N ALA A 65 3.02 -1.62 -0.48
CA ALA A 65 2.61 -2.58 -1.52
C ALA A 65 3.74 -3.53 -1.93
N PHE A 66 4.95 -2.99 -2.06
CA PHE A 66 6.13 -3.76 -2.40
C PHE A 66 6.58 -4.64 -1.21
N GLU A 67 6.64 -4.10 -0.01
CA GLU A 67 7.12 -4.80 1.19
C GLU A 67 6.19 -5.94 1.64
N GLU A 68 4.87 -5.71 1.72
CA GLU A 68 3.93 -6.71 2.23
C GLU A 68 3.44 -7.69 1.16
N ALA A 69 3.35 -7.26 -0.10
CA ALA A 69 2.75 -8.05 -1.17
C ALA A 69 3.69 -8.34 -2.36
N GLY A 70 4.90 -7.78 -2.39
CA GLY A 70 5.83 -7.95 -3.51
C GLY A 70 5.35 -7.28 -4.81
N VAL A 71 4.43 -6.30 -4.72
CA VAL A 71 3.83 -5.63 -5.87
C VAL A 71 4.41 -4.23 -6.00
N LEU A 72 5.19 -4.00 -7.06
CA LEU A 72 5.59 -2.65 -7.47
C LEU A 72 4.52 -2.08 -8.41
N VAL A 73 3.84 -1.01 -7.97
CA VAL A 73 2.81 -0.34 -8.77
C VAL A 73 3.47 0.74 -9.62
N GLY A 74 3.26 0.67 -10.94
CA GLY A 74 3.67 1.74 -11.86
C GLY A 74 2.73 2.92 -11.73
N VAL A 75 3.30 4.12 -11.62
CA VAL A 75 2.60 5.41 -11.55
C VAL A 75 3.03 6.31 -12.69
#